data_AF-A0A938SAE5-F1
#
_entry.id   AF-A0A938SAE5-F1
#
_cell.length_a   1.000
_cell.length_b   1.000
_cell.length_c   1.000
_cell.angle_alpha   90.00
_cell.angle_beta   90.00
_cell.angle_gamma   90.00
#
_symmetry.space_group_name_H-M   'P 1'
#
loop_
_entity.id
_entity.type
_entity.pdbx_description
1 polymer ?
#
loop_
_entity_poly.entity_id
_entity_poly.type
_entity_poly.pdbx_seq_one_letter_code
_entity_poly.pdbx_strand_id
1 'polypeptide(L)'
;MAGRPLRDEDLAFLSGQLAALTAREAPLSGGLRAMAADAPEGPLRAAVARLADDVERGVSLSKAVQAQPTAFPELLAAAVEAGEASNSLPDVLSSFSRHCRMFASLRVRAWHAAIYPAVLLFVGVMVILFAETLVMPYMREMLREMNVEVPFFCQAALWLSGHVAHFIVFALFVLAVTTAGLRVLRRSLAGRRAYERLVLELPWVGAVTRNSLHARFCRGLALLLKAGAPLPRALRLAIHSGGSAVLAGPGQAMVSQVESGVPLSAAMAGQKFFPDEMVRTVQVAEKRGDLPEAVLDLADMYEQETEYAARVLRGVLPGLALVVVLPMMGLVVLSVLSPFLSLFRVMQSIGSGGGPQGGSPTAMGITIAIWLIPILVLIRMALSWAGGHPHQRARGFVTRHLAFVTRRNLPLGPALQTLAQAGPVAFRWQLKKLFSHVEAGQPLACAMSRFPRLFPPAYVSMVRAGETNGNLAAVFQKLQTYDEAVIRFQRRLALTL
;
A
#
# COMPACT_ATOMS: atom_id res chain seq x y z
N MET A 1 -33.42 -9.93 3.11
CA MET A 1 -32.19 -9.41 2.45
C MET A 1 -31.66 -8.10 3.04
N ALA A 2 -32.40 -7.39 3.90
CA ALA A 2 -31.88 -6.26 4.68
C ALA A 2 -30.98 -6.76 5.82
N GLY A 3 -29.72 -6.30 5.89
CA GLY A 3 -28.82 -6.66 7.00
C GLY A 3 -27.34 -6.86 6.64
N ARG A 4 -26.93 -6.63 5.38
CA ARG A 4 -25.50 -6.56 5.04
C ARG A 4 -25.00 -5.11 5.16
N PRO A 5 -23.87 -4.88 5.85
CA PRO A 5 -23.28 -3.55 5.94
C PRO A 5 -22.86 -3.05 4.56
N LEU A 6 -23.07 -1.76 4.32
CA LEU A 6 -22.62 -1.10 3.09
C LEU A 6 -21.09 -1.08 3.05
N ARG A 7 -20.53 -1.20 1.84
CA ARG A 7 -19.08 -1.07 1.65
C ARG A 7 -18.68 0.39 1.74
N ASP A 8 -17.43 0.65 2.10
CA ASP A 8 -16.90 2.03 2.15
C ASP A 8 -17.04 2.77 0.81
N GLU A 9 -17.03 2.04 -0.32
CA GLU A 9 -17.27 2.58 -1.66
C GLU A 9 -18.70 3.10 -1.83
N ASP A 10 -19.68 2.32 -1.36
CA ASP A 10 -21.10 2.67 -1.42
C ASP A 10 -21.41 3.85 -0.49
N LEU A 11 -20.84 3.86 0.72
CA LEU A 11 -20.94 4.96 1.67
C LEU A 11 -20.28 6.24 1.15
N ALA A 12 -19.09 6.12 0.55
CA ALA A 12 -18.41 7.23 -0.10
C ALA A 12 -19.24 7.87 -1.22
N PHE A 13 -19.85 7.04 -2.06
CA PHE A 13 -20.72 7.48 -3.15
C PHE A 13 -21.97 8.17 -2.60
N LEU A 14 -22.69 7.52 -1.69
CA LEU A 14 -23.91 8.06 -1.09
C LEU A 14 -23.66 9.40 -0.41
N SER A 15 -22.69 9.48 0.50
CA SER A 15 -22.38 10.73 1.20
C SER A 15 -21.87 11.82 0.27
N GLY A 16 -21.18 11.46 -0.82
CA GLY A 16 -20.73 12.41 -1.83
C GLY A 16 -21.88 13.02 -2.63
N GLN A 17 -22.85 12.19 -3.03
CA GLN A 17 -24.05 12.65 -3.73
C GLN A 17 -24.96 13.47 -2.81
N LEU A 18 -25.14 13.04 -1.55
CA LEU A 18 -25.90 13.81 -0.56
C LEU A 18 -25.24 15.18 -0.32
N ALA A 19 -23.91 15.23 -0.16
CA ALA A 19 -23.20 16.50 -0.03
C ALA A 19 -23.45 17.44 -1.22
N ALA A 20 -23.47 16.90 -2.44
CA ALA A 20 -23.71 17.68 -3.65
C ALA A 20 -25.17 18.17 -3.75
N LEU A 21 -26.14 17.36 -3.33
CA LEU A 21 -27.56 17.75 -3.27
C LEU A 21 -27.77 18.85 -2.23
N THR A 22 -27.22 18.69 -1.04
CA THR A 22 -27.35 19.66 0.06
C THR A 22 -26.62 20.97 -0.24
N ALA A 23 -25.45 20.91 -0.90
CA ALA A 23 -24.71 22.12 -1.31
C ALA A 23 -25.45 22.95 -2.37
N ARG A 24 -26.37 22.33 -3.12
CA ARG A 24 -27.20 22.99 -4.12
C ARG A 24 -28.60 23.33 -3.59
N GLU A 25 -28.85 23.11 -2.30
CA GLU A 25 -30.16 23.27 -1.66
C GLU A 25 -31.30 22.51 -2.39
N ALA A 26 -30.94 21.43 -3.08
CA ALA A 26 -31.90 20.62 -3.82
C ALA A 26 -32.76 19.76 -2.87
N PRO A 27 -34.03 19.47 -3.20
CA PRO A 27 -34.87 18.61 -2.39
C PRO A 27 -34.26 17.21 -2.19
N LEU A 28 -33.97 16.86 -0.94
CA LEU A 28 -33.34 15.58 -0.59
C LEU A 28 -34.18 14.36 -0.99
N SER A 29 -35.51 14.45 -0.87
CA SER A 29 -36.44 13.39 -1.24
C SER A 29 -36.30 12.98 -2.71
N GLY A 30 -36.40 13.96 -3.62
CA GLY A 30 -36.27 13.72 -5.07
C GLY A 30 -34.88 13.21 -5.45
N GLY A 31 -33.82 13.78 -4.85
CA GLY A 31 -32.45 13.34 -5.08
C GLY A 31 -32.20 11.90 -4.62
N LEU A 32 -32.67 11.53 -3.43
CA LEU A 32 -32.58 10.16 -2.90
C LEU A 32 -33.40 9.17 -3.74
N ARG A 33 -34.58 9.57 -4.24
CA ARG A 33 -35.41 8.74 -5.12
C ARG A 33 -34.71 8.45 -6.44
N ALA A 34 -34.12 9.47 -7.07
CA ALA A 34 -33.34 9.32 -8.29
C ALA A 34 -32.12 8.41 -8.06
N MET A 35 -31.40 8.60 -6.96
CA MET A 35 -30.28 7.74 -6.59
C MET A 35 -30.68 6.28 -6.36
N ALA A 36 -31.85 6.03 -5.76
CA ALA A 36 -32.37 4.68 -5.59
C ALA A 36 -32.75 4.04 -6.94
N ALA A 37 -33.25 4.82 -7.89
CA ALA A 37 -33.58 4.34 -9.24
C ALA A 37 -32.33 3.99 -10.06
N ASP A 38 -31.28 4.80 -9.94
CA ASP A 38 -30.01 4.60 -10.67
C ASP A 38 -29.09 3.54 -10.01
N ALA A 39 -29.33 3.20 -8.75
CA ALA A 39 -28.49 2.24 -8.03
C ALA A 39 -28.74 0.79 -8.51
N PRO A 40 -27.67 0.00 -8.72
CA PRO A 40 -27.81 -1.41 -9.06
C PRO A 40 -28.52 -2.18 -7.94
N GLU A 41 -29.21 -3.27 -8.29
CA GLU A 41 -29.90 -4.10 -7.30
C GLU A 41 -28.93 -4.60 -6.23
N GLY A 42 -29.25 -4.33 -4.97
CA GLY A 42 -28.35 -4.64 -3.87
C GLY A 42 -28.66 -3.90 -2.57
N PRO A 43 -27.78 -4.02 -1.56
CA PRO A 43 -27.97 -3.39 -0.25
C PRO A 43 -28.00 -1.86 -0.32
N LEU A 44 -27.26 -1.26 -1.27
CA LEU A 44 -27.25 0.20 -1.48
C LEU A 44 -28.64 0.69 -1.94
N ARG A 45 -29.22 0.10 -2.98
CA ARG A 45 -30.57 0.47 -3.45
C ARG A 45 -31.60 0.39 -2.34
N ALA A 46 -31.59 -0.71 -1.57
CA ALA A 46 -32.53 -0.90 -0.48
C ALA A 46 -32.37 0.13 0.65
N ALA A 47 -31.12 0.47 1.01
CA ALA A 47 -30.83 1.46 2.05
C ALA A 47 -31.24 2.87 1.61
N VAL A 48 -30.91 3.26 0.38
CA VAL A 48 -31.24 4.59 -0.18
C VAL A 48 -32.74 4.74 -0.40
N ALA A 49 -33.43 3.72 -0.89
CA ALA A 49 -34.89 3.73 -1.04
C ALA A 49 -35.60 3.96 0.29
N ARG A 50 -35.18 3.26 1.36
CA ARG A 50 -35.73 3.48 2.71
C ARG A 50 -35.44 4.89 3.22
N LEU A 51 -34.25 5.41 2.95
CA LEU A 51 -33.89 6.79 3.30
C LEU A 51 -34.80 7.80 2.58
N ALA A 52 -35.07 7.57 1.29
CA ALA A 52 -36.00 8.39 0.50
C ALA A 52 -37.41 8.36 1.11
N ASP A 53 -37.92 7.17 1.43
CA ASP A 53 -39.25 7.00 2.03
C ASP A 53 -39.36 7.67 3.43
N ASP A 54 -38.31 7.62 4.24
CA ASP A 54 -38.26 8.30 5.55
C ASP A 54 -38.26 9.83 5.39
N VAL A 55 -37.43 10.35 4.49
CA VAL A 55 -37.31 11.79 4.23
C VAL A 55 -38.57 12.35 3.56
N GLU A 56 -39.21 11.60 2.65
CA GLU A 56 -40.51 11.94 2.06
C GLU A 56 -41.63 12.03 3.10
N ARG A 57 -41.55 11.22 4.16
CA ARG A 57 -42.46 11.28 5.32
C ARG A 57 -42.13 12.42 6.30
N GLY A 58 -41.12 13.24 6.01
CA GLY A 58 -40.72 14.37 6.85
C GLY A 58 -39.83 14.00 8.04
N VAL A 59 -39.28 12.77 8.08
CA VAL A 59 -38.29 12.39 9.08
C VAL A 59 -36.96 13.09 8.77
N SER A 60 -36.28 13.63 9.78
CA SER A 60 -34.95 14.23 9.60
C SER A 60 -33.95 13.18 9.08
N LEU A 61 -32.97 13.61 8.29
CA LEU A 61 -31.96 12.72 7.73
C LEU A 61 -31.18 12.01 8.84
N SER A 62 -30.88 12.70 9.95
CA SER A 62 -30.25 12.09 11.12
C SER A 62 -31.02 10.89 11.67
N LYS A 63 -32.33 11.02 11.86
CA LYS A 63 -33.20 9.96 12.38
C LYS A 63 -33.36 8.82 11.36
N ALA A 64 -33.49 9.15 10.08
CA ALA A 64 -33.58 8.16 8.99
C ALA A 64 -32.29 7.31 8.89
N VAL A 65 -31.12 7.93 9.05
CA VAL A 65 -29.83 7.22 9.08
C VAL A 65 -29.71 6.36 10.35
N GLN A 66 -30.11 6.88 11.52
CA GLN A 66 -30.09 6.14 12.79
C GLN A 66 -31.03 4.92 12.80
N ALA A 67 -32.15 4.98 12.06
CA ALA A 67 -33.09 3.87 11.94
C ALA A 67 -32.51 2.65 11.19
N GLN A 68 -31.36 2.80 10.51
CA GLN A 68 -30.72 1.74 9.73
C GLN A 68 -29.26 1.47 10.19
N PRO A 69 -29.03 1.06 11.46
CA PRO A 69 -27.68 0.88 12.02
C PRO A 69 -26.89 -0.26 11.38
N THR A 70 -27.58 -1.18 10.70
CA THR A 70 -26.93 -2.27 9.94
C THR A 70 -26.36 -1.80 8.61
N ALA A 71 -26.95 -0.75 8.00
CA ALA A 71 -26.50 -0.19 6.72
C ALA A 71 -25.53 0.97 6.93
N PHE A 72 -25.80 1.85 7.90
CA PHE A 72 -25.04 3.06 8.15
C PHE A 72 -24.22 2.95 9.45
N PRO A 73 -22.91 3.26 9.41
CA PRO A 73 -22.10 3.33 10.61
C PRO A 73 -22.57 4.43 11.58
N GLU A 74 -22.44 4.20 12.89
CA GLU A 74 -22.75 5.21 13.93
C GLU A 74 -21.99 6.54 13.72
N LEU A 75 -20.78 6.48 13.15
CA LEU A 75 -20.02 7.68 12.80
C LEU A 75 -20.77 8.55 11.78
N LEU A 76 -21.40 7.95 10.76
CA LEU A 76 -22.19 8.70 9.78
C LEU A 76 -23.43 9.31 10.45
N ALA A 77 -24.13 8.52 11.27
CA ALA A 77 -25.32 8.99 11.98
C ALA A 77 -25.03 10.20 12.86
N ALA A 78 -23.94 10.15 13.64
CA ALA A 78 -23.53 11.25 14.51
C ALA A 78 -23.01 12.47 13.73
N ALA A 79 -22.32 12.24 12.61
CA ALA A 79 -21.87 13.31 11.74
C ALA A 79 -23.08 14.03 11.10
N VAL A 80 -24.05 13.29 10.57
CA VAL A 80 -25.29 13.85 10.02
C VAL A 80 -26.08 14.61 11.09
N GLU A 81 -26.24 14.06 12.29
CA GLU A 81 -26.91 14.74 13.41
C GLU A 81 -26.24 16.08 13.77
N ALA A 82 -24.92 16.08 13.92
CA ALA A 82 -24.17 17.30 14.21
C ALA A 82 -24.21 18.30 13.05
N GLY A 83 -24.14 17.82 11.81
CA GLY A 83 -24.24 18.63 10.60
C GLY A 83 -25.62 19.24 10.36
N GLU A 84 -26.70 18.52 10.69
CA GLU A 84 -28.07 19.06 10.68
C GLU A 84 -28.24 20.14 11.76
N ALA A 85 -27.76 19.88 12.98
CA ALA A 85 -27.89 20.84 14.09
C ALA A 85 -27.09 22.14 13.86
N SER A 86 -25.95 22.05 13.17
CA SER A 86 -25.07 23.18 12.86
C SER A 86 -25.28 23.77 11.45
N ASN A 87 -26.25 23.27 10.70
CA ASN A 87 -26.49 23.62 9.29
C ASN A 87 -25.24 23.52 8.39
N SER A 88 -24.32 22.61 8.73
CA SER A 88 -23.06 22.35 8.02
C SER A 88 -23.07 20.99 7.30
N LEU A 89 -24.27 20.48 7.01
CA LEU A 89 -24.49 19.18 6.38
C LEU A 89 -23.66 18.94 5.11
N PRO A 90 -23.52 19.92 4.17
CA PRO A 90 -22.68 19.72 2.98
C PRO A 90 -21.20 19.46 3.30
N ASP A 91 -20.66 20.20 4.27
CA ASP A 91 -19.25 20.09 4.67
C ASP A 91 -18.98 18.77 5.41
N VAL A 92 -19.91 18.37 6.27
CA VAL A 92 -19.82 17.12 7.03
C VAL A 92 -19.93 15.91 6.11
N LEU A 93 -20.91 15.89 5.20
CA LEU A 93 -21.08 14.81 4.24
C LEU A 93 -19.93 14.73 3.24
N SER A 94 -19.40 15.86 2.77
CA SER A 94 -18.24 15.89 1.87
C SER A 94 -16.97 15.37 2.57
N SER A 95 -16.77 15.74 3.83
CA SER A 95 -15.66 15.27 4.67
C SER A 95 -15.78 13.77 4.96
N PHE A 96 -16.99 13.28 5.26
CA PHE A 96 -17.25 11.86 5.45
C PHE A 96 -17.05 11.06 4.15
N SER A 97 -17.51 11.58 3.01
CA SER A 97 -17.27 10.97 1.70
C SER A 97 -15.77 10.85 1.40
N ARG A 98 -14.98 11.88 1.73
CA ARG A 98 -13.51 11.85 1.59
C ARG A 98 -12.89 10.78 2.48
N HIS A 99 -13.33 10.70 3.73
CA HIS A 99 -12.92 9.65 4.67
C HIS A 99 -13.16 8.26 4.08
N CYS A 100 -14.38 7.94 3.63
CA CYS A 100 -14.70 6.64 3.05
C CYS A 100 -13.93 6.34 1.74
N ARG A 101 -13.77 7.33 0.84
CA ARG A 101 -13.02 7.17 -0.42
C ARG A 101 -11.57 6.77 -0.18
N MET A 102 -10.93 7.35 0.83
CA MET A 102 -9.56 7.02 1.19
C MET A 102 -9.42 5.53 1.50
N PHE A 103 -10.23 5.00 2.43
CA PHE A 103 -10.15 3.60 2.84
C PHE A 103 -10.59 2.61 1.76
N ALA A 104 -11.61 2.96 0.98
CA ALA A 104 -11.98 2.22 -0.22
C ALA A 104 -10.78 2.06 -1.17
N SER A 105 -10.08 3.16 -1.44
CA SER A 105 -8.93 3.15 -2.33
C SER A 105 -7.76 2.32 -1.77
N LEU A 106 -7.56 2.28 -0.45
CA LEU A 106 -6.52 1.45 0.17
C LEU A 106 -6.80 -0.03 -0.02
N ARG A 107 -8.07 -0.48 0.14
CA ARG A 107 -8.47 -1.88 -0.07
C ARG A 107 -8.25 -2.30 -1.52
N VAL A 108 -8.71 -1.49 -2.47
CA VAL A 108 -8.53 -1.76 -3.91
C VAL A 108 -7.05 -1.83 -4.25
N ARG A 109 -6.24 -0.86 -3.80
CA ARG A 109 -4.80 -0.84 -4.04
C ARG A 109 -4.07 -2.02 -3.41
N ALA A 110 -4.48 -2.45 -2.21
CA ALA A 110 -3.91 -3.62 -1.54
C ALA A 110 -4.24 -4.91 -2.32
N TRP A 111 -5.46 -5.03 -2.85
CA TRP A 111 -5.85 -6.18 -3.66
C TRP A 111 -5.04 -6.27 -4.97
N HIS A 112 -4.90 -5.14 -5.67
CA HIS A 112 -4.06 -5.05 -6.87
C HIS A 112 -2.57 -5.25 -6.58
N ALA A 113 -2.10 -4.93 -5.37
CA ALA A 113 -0.73 -5.20 -4.95
C ALA A 113 -0.46 -6.71 -4.80
N ALA A 114 -1.47 -7.46 -4.36
CA ALA A 114 -1.36 -8.88 -4.08
C ALA A 114 -1.55 -9.77 -5.32
N ILE A 115 -2.32 -9.31 -6.31
CA ILE A 115 -2.62 -10.11 -7.51
C ILE A 115 -1.36 -10.43 -8.33
N TYR A 116 -0.43 -9.48 -8.44
CA TYR A 116 0.79 -9.66 -9.23
C TYR A 116 1.72 -10.75 -8.65
N PRO A 117 2.12 -10.71 -7.35
CA PRO A 117 2.84 -11.81 -6.73
C PRO A 117 2.11 -13.16 -6.85
N ALA A 118 0.78 -13.17 -6.70
CA ALA A 118 0.00 -14.39 -6.78
C ALA A 118 0.05 -15.03 -8.18
N VAL A 119 -0.10 -14.23 -9.24
CA VAL A 119 0.03 -14.71 -10.63
C VAL A 119 1.45 -15.17 -10.92
N LEU A 120 2.47 -14.43 -10.49
CA LEU A 120 3.87 -14.81 -10.70
C LEU A 120 4.22 -16.14 -10.01
N LEU A 121 3.79 -16.31 -8.75
CA LEU A 121 3.97 -17.57 -8.02
C LEU A 121 3.19 -18.71 -8.68
N PHE A 122 1.97 -18.46 -9.14
CA PHE A 122 1.14 -19.44 -9.84
C PHE A 122 1.81 -19.94 -11.13
N VAL A 123 2.29 -19.02 -11.97
CA VAL A 123 3.02 -19.36 -13.20
C VAL A 123 4.31 -20.10 -12.88
N GLY A 124 5.05 -19.64 -11.86
CA GLY A 124 6.27 -20.32 -11.42
C GLY A 124 6.01 -21.76 -11.00
N VAL A 125 4.97 -22.00 -10.19
CA VAL A 125 4.57 -23.36 -9.81
C VAL A 125 4.17 -24.18 -11.03
N MET A 126 3.36 -23.63 -11.94
CA MET A 126 2.97 -24.29 -13.19
C MET A 126 4.18 -24.75 -14.03
N VAL A 127 5.20 -23.91 -14.19
CA VAL A 127 6.43 -24.26 -14.92
C VAL A 127 7.17 -25.42 -14.24
N ILE A 128 7.25 -25.44 -12.91
CA ILE A 128 7.84 -26.56 -12.17
C ILE A 128 7.06 -27.85 -12.44
N LEU A 129 5.74 -27.81 -12.31
CA LEU A 129 4.90 -28.98 -12.56
C LEU A 129 5.05 -29.50 -13.98
N PHE A 130 5.12 -28.59 -14.95
CA PHE A 130 5.34 -28.92 -16.36
C PHE A 130 6.70 -29.60 -16.57
N ALA A 131 7.78 -29.01 -16.06
CA ALA A 131 9.13 -29.57 -16.20
C ALA A 131 9.23 -30.97 -15.56
N GLU A 132 8.63 -31.16 -14.39
CA GLU A 132 8.67 -32.43 -13.68
C GLU A 132 7.80 -33.53 -14.32
N THR A 133 6.62 -33.19 -14.86
CA THR A 133 5.70 -34.18 -15.43
C THR A 133 6.06 -34.61 -16.85
N LEU A 134 6.68 -33.74 -17.65
CA LEU A 134 6.97 -34.02 -19.05
C LEU A 134 8.46 -34.15 -19.34
N VAL A 135 9.29 -33.21 -18.86
CA VAL A 135 10.73 -33.17 -19.20
C VAL A 135 11.51 -34.19 -18.39
N MET A 136 11.24 -34.26 -17.08
CA MET A 136 12.00 -35.11 -16.17
C MET A 136 11.85 -36.63 -16.37
N PRO A 137 10.66 -37.21 -16.66
CA PRO A 137 10.59 -38.65 -16.97
C PRO A 137 11.40 -38.99 -18.22
N TYR A 138 11.35 -38.16 -19.26
CA TYR A 138 12.11 -38.37 -20.49
C TYR A 138 13.62 -38.35 -20.23
N MET A 139 14.10 -37.38 -19.44
CA MET A 139 15.52 -37.30 -19.06
C MET A 139 15.97 -38.49 -18.21
N ARG A 140 15.12 -39.01 -17.31
CA ARG A 140 15.44 -40.20 -16.51
C ARG A 140 15.58 -41.45 -17.35
N GLU A 141 14.66 -41.67 -18.29
CA GLU A 141 14.69 -42.83 -19.18
C GLU A 141 15.98 -42.81 -20.02
N MET A 142 16.30 -41.66 -20.61
CA MET A 142 17.52 -41.45 -21.39
C MET A 142 18.80 -41.69 -20.57
N LEU A 143 18.88 -41.18 -19.33
CA LEU A 143 20.05 -41.39 -18.47
C LEU A 143 20.21 -42.87 -18.05
N ARG A 144 19.09 -43.59 -17.85
CA ARG A 144 19.10 -45.02 -17.54
C ARG A 144 19.60 -45.86 -18.70
N GLU A 145 19.16 -45.57 -19.93
CA GLU A 145 19.64 -46.26 -21.14
C GLU A 145 21.16 -46.10 -21.33
N MET A 146 21.71 -44.94 -20.94
CA MET A 146 23.15 -44.65 -21.02
C MET A 146 23.94 -45.12 -19.79
N ASN A 147 23.27 -45.71 -18.79
CA ASN A 147 23.86 -46.17 -17.54
C ASN A 147 24.65 -45.08 -16.78
N VAL A 148 24.19 -43.82 -16.86
CA VAL A 148 24.79 -42.65 -16.20
C VAL A 148 24.04 -42.33 -14.91
N GLU A 149 24.78 -42.04 -13.84
CA GLU A 149 24.18 -41.66 -12.55
C GLU A 149 23.39 -40.35 -12.66
N VAL A 150 22.21 -40.33 -12.02
CA VAL A 150 21.31 -39.17 -12.01
C VAL A 150 21.96 -38.03 -11.20
N PRO A 151 22.19 -36.84 -11.78
CA PRO A 151 22.88 -35.76 -11.09
C PRO A 151 22.10 -35.18 -9.89
N PHE A 152 22.81 -34.56 -8.94
CA PHE A 152 22.23 -34.01 -7.70
C PHE A 152 21.03 -33.07 -7.93
N PHE A 153 21.13 -32.10 -8.84
CA PHE A 153 20.03 -31.17 -9.13
C PHE A 153 18.80 -31.88 -9.71
N CYS A 154 19.03 -32.97 -10.44
CA CYS A 154 17.98 -33.83 -10.98
C CYS A 154 17.28 -34.59 -9.85
N GLN A 155 18.04 -35.13 -8.88
CA GLN A 155 17.49 -35.79 -7.69
C GLN A 155 16.72 -34.82 -6.78
N ALA A 156 17.24 -33.60 -6.58
CA ALA A 156 16.59 -32.57 -5.75
C ALA A 156 15.24 -32.13 -6.32
N ALA A 157 15.15 -31.98 -7.65
CA ALA A 157 13.92 -31.61 -8.32
C ALA A 157 12.88 -32.75 -8.29
N LEU A 158 13.32 -34.00 -8.43
CA LEU A 158 12.47 -35.19 -8.28
C LEU A 158 11.94 -35.38 -6.85
N TRP A 159 12.79 -35.12 -5.85
CA TRP A 159 12.37 -35.16 -4.45
C TRP A 159 11.29 -34.12 -4.16
N LEU A 160 11.44 -32.92 -4.71
CA LEU A 160 10.46 -31.84 -4.61
C LEU A 160 9.15 -32.20 -5.32
N SER A 161 9.24 -32.80 -6.51
CA SER A 161 8.13 -33.29 -7.33
C SER A 161 7.28 -34.34 -6.63
N GLY A 162 7.90 -35.33 -5.98
CA GLY A 162 7.20 -36.36 -5.19
C GLY A 162 6.38 -35.77 -4.03
N HIS A 163 6.76 -34.58 -3.56
CA HIS A 163 6.06 -33.88 -2.48
C HIS A 163 5.13 -32.79 -2.97
N VAL A 164 5.07 -32.45 -4.27
CA VAL A 164 4.22 -31.38 -4.80
C VAL A 164 2.75 -31.55 -4.43
N ALA A 165 2.20 -32.76 -4.61
CA ALA A 165 0.79 -33.01 -4.29
C ALA A 165 0.54 -32.80 -2.79
N HIS A 166 1.47 -33.25 -1.94
CA HIS A 166 1.45 -33.00 -0.51
C HIS A 166 1.62 -31.51 -0.19
N PHE A 167 2.45 -30.75 -0.90
CA PHE A 167 2.62 -29.31 -0.72
C PHE A 167 1.39 -28.52 -1.14
N ILE A 168 0.70 -28.90 -2.22
CA ILE A 168 -0.55 -28.26 -2.65
C ILE A 168 -1.67 -28.55 -1.64
N VAL A 169 -1.82 -29.80 -1.22
CA VAL A 169 -2.79 -30.19 -0.18
C VAL A 169 -2.46 -29.50 1.15
N PHE A 170 -1.18 -29.43 1.53
CA PHE A 170 -0.72 -28.73 2.72
C PHE A 170 -0.94 -27.21 2.61
N ALA A 171 -0.71 -26.59 1.46
CA ALA A 171 -0.97 -25.17 1.25
C ALA A 171 -2.48 -24.86 1.31
N LEU A 172 -3.33 -25.71 0.72
CA LEU A 172 -4.78 -25.64 0.84
C LEU A 172 -5.24 -25.84 2.29
N PHE A 173 -4.63 -26.79 3.01
CA PHE A 173 -4.90 -27.02 4.43
C PHE A 173 -4.49 -25.82 5.29
N VAL A 174 -3.29 -25.27 5.10
CA VAL A 174 -2.83 -24.05 5.78
C VAL A 174 -3.75 -22.89 5.46
N LEU A 175 -4.17 -22.72 4.20
CA LEU A 175 -5.11 -21.66 3.81
C LEU A 175 -6.48 -21.86 4.47
N ALA A 176 -6.99 -23.09 4.50
CA ALA A 176 -8.26 -23.44 5.14
C ALA A 176 -8.21 -23.24 6.66
N VAL A 177 -7.15 -23.68 7.34
CA VAL A 177 -6.92 -23.51 8.78
C VAL A 177 -6.70 -22.03 9.10
N THR A 178 -5.95 -21.30 8.29
CA THR A 178 -5.72 -19.87 8.50
C THR A 178 -7.02 -19.11 8.30
N THR A 179 -7.79 -19.37 7.24
CA THR A 179 -9.08 -18.70 7.02
C THR A 179 -10.14 -19.08 8.05
N ALA A 180 -10.23 -20.35 8.46
CA ALA A 180 -11.13 -20.82 9.51
C ALA A 180 -10.71 -20.26 10.88
N GLY A 181 -9.42 -20.35 11.22
CA GLY A 181 -8.82 -19.79 12.43
C GLY A 181 -9.02 -18.28 12.51
N LEU A 182 -8.79 -17.55 11.41
CA LEU A 182 -9.10 -16.11 11.33
C LEU A 182 -10.58 -15.83 11.52
N ARG A 183 -11.49 -16.64 10.95
CA ARG A 183 -12.94 -16.46 11.15
C ARG A 183 -13.33 -16.71 12.61
N VAL A 184 -12.78 -17.74 13.25
CA VAL A 184 -13.06 -18.08 14.65
C VAL A 184 -12.45 -17.03 15.59
N LEU A 185 -11.19 -16.64 15.40
CA LEU A 185 -10.55 -15.56 16.16
C LEU A 185 -11.31 -14.25 16.00
N ARG A 186 -11.81 -13.94 14.79
CA ARG A 186 -12.61 -12.74 14.52
C ARG A 186 -14.02 -12.75 15.11
N ARG A 187 -14.51 -13.90 15.60
CA ARG A 187 -15.78 -13.97 16.34
C ARG A 187 -15.61 -13.61 17.82
N SER A 188 -14.45 -13.88 18.40
CA SER A 188 -14.15 -13.53 19.81
C SER A 188 -13.46 -12.16 19.93
N LEU A 189 -13.81 -11.38 20.96
CA LEU A 189 -13.15 -10.09 21.25
C LEU A 189 -11.66 -10.27 21.57
N ALA A 190 -11.31 -11.33 22.32
CA ALA A 190 -9.92 -11.66 22.65
C ALA A 190 -9.11 -12.09 21.41
N GLY A 191 -9.70 -12.90 20.53
CA GLY A 191 -9.07 -13.32 19.28
C GLY A 191 -8.87 -12.16 18.29
N ARG A 192 -9.82 -11.22 18.20
CA ARG A 192 -9.63 -9.97 17.43
C ARG A 192 -8.45 -9.16 17.94
N ARG A 193 -8.33 -8.99 19.27
CA ARG A 193 -7.21 -8.26 19.89
C ARG A 193 -5.87 -8.94 19.64
N ALA A 194 -5.79 -10.27 19.79
CA ALA A 194 -4.58 -11.02 19.55
C ALA A 194 -4.14 -10.95 18.08
N TYR A 195 -5.09 -11.11 17.15
CA TYR A 195 -4.83 -10.98 15.71
C TYR A 195 -4.34 -9.58 15.34
N GLU A 196 -5.02 -8.53 15.80
CA GLU A 196 -4.62 -7.15 15.51
C GLU A 196 -3.23 -6.85 16.08
N ARG A 197 -2.89 -7.36 17.27
CA ARG A 197 -1.55 -7.20 17.85
C ARG A 197 -0.48 -7.88 16.99
N LEU A 198 -0.72 -9.11 16.54
CA LEU A 198 0.18 -9.83 15.64
C LEU A 198 0.39 -9.08 14.31
N VAL A 199 -0.68 -8.50 13.75
CA VAL A 199 -0.60 -7.70 12.53
C VAL A 199 0.17 -6.40 12.75
N LEU A 200 0.02 -5.77 13.92
CA LEU A 200 0.74 -4.55 14.29
C LEU A 200 2.25 -4.77 14.50
N GLU A 201 2.68 -6.00 14.81
CA GLU A 201 4.09 -6.37 14.98
C GLU A 201 4.81 -6.60 13.64
N LEU A 202 4.08 -6.80 12.54
CA LEU A 202 4.69 -6.95 11.22
C LEU A 202 5.34 -5.63 10.76
N PRO A 203 6.61 -5.61 10.33
CA PRO A 203 7.35 -4.36 10.10
C PRO A 203 6.74 -3.47 9.02
N TRP A 204 6.29 -4.04 7.90
CA TRP A 204 5.69 -3.26 6.80
C TRP A 204 4.17 -3.14 6.89
N VAL A 205 3.49 -4.21 7.34
CA VAL A 205 2.02 -4.24 7.42
C VAL A 205 1.53 -3.53 8.69
N GLY A 206 2.26 -3.69 9.80
CA GLY A 206 1.97 -3.03 11.07
C GLY A 206 2.12 -1.52 10.98
N ALA A 207 3.13 -1.00 10.26
CA ALA A 207 3.25 0.44 10.00
C ALA A 207 2.05 1.00 9.23
N VAL A 208 1.60 0.33 8.16
CA VAL A 208 0.39 0.71 7.41
C VAL A 208 -0.84 0.67 8.30
N THR A 209 -0.98 -0.40 9.10
CA THR A 209 -2.15 -0.61 9.95
C THR A 209 -2.21 0.43 11.08
N ARG A 210 -1.10 0.68 11.78
CA ARG A 210 -1.01 1.66 12.86
C ARG A 210 -1.29 3.07 12.36
N ASN A 211 -0.65 3.48 11.28
CA ASN A 211 -0.85 4.81 10.71
C ASN A 211 -2.28 4.98 10.16
N SER A 212 -2.85 3.92 9.59
CA SER A 212 -4.26 3.91 9.18
C SER A 212 -5.21 4.06 10.37
N LEU A 213 -4.91 3.43 11.52
CA LEU A 213 -5.72 3.60 12.73
C LEU A 213 -5.63 5.01 13.30
N HIS A 214 -4.44 5.60 13.34
CA HIS A 214 -4.27 7.01 13.74
C HIS A 214 -5.00 7.97 12.80
N ALA A 215 -4.85 7.79 11.49
CA ALA A 215 -5.58 8.54 10.47
C ALA A 215 -7.11 8.46 10.67
N ARG A 216 -7.66 7.26 10.90
CA ARG A 216 -9.10 7.05 11.13
C ARG A 216 -9.59 7.75 12.39
N PHE A 217 -8.85 7.57 13.49
CA PHE A 217 -9.16 8.19 14.77
C PHE A 217 -9.17 9.71 14.65
N CYS A 218 -8.08 10.30 14.15
CA CYS A 218 -7.97 11.75 13.98
C CYS A 218 -9.02 12.27 13.00
N ARG A 219 -9.24 11.62 11.85
CA ARG A 219 -10.24 12.08 10.88
C ARG A 219 -11.66 12.04 11.45
N GLY A 220 -12.01 10.95 12.13
CA GLY A 220 -13.33 10.81 12.77
C GLY A 220 -13.55 11.85 13.88
N LEU A 221 -12.52 12.09 14.70
CA LEU A 221 -12.57 13.09 15.76
C LEU A 221 -12.67 14.52 15.18
N ALA A 222 -11.83 14.87 14.20
CA ALA A 222 -11.88 16.17 13.54
C ALA A 222 -13.21 16.43 12.86
N LEU A 223 -13.78 15.43 12.19
CA LEU A 223 -15.10 15.52 11.55
C LEU A 223 -16.19 15.92 12.56
N LEU A 224 -16.25 15.22 13.69
CA LEU A 224 -17.27 15.45 14.71
C LEU A 224 -17.04 16.76 15.46
N LEU A 225 -15.79 17.09 15.79
CA LEU A 225 -15.46 18.36 16.44
C LEU A 225 -15.78 19.57 15.56
N LYS A 226 -15.47 19.50 14.25
CA LYS A 226 -15.84 20.57 13.29
C LYS A 226 -17.34 20.70 13.09
N ALA A 227 -18.09 19.60 13.21
CA ALA A 227 -19.54 19.61 13.20
C ALA A 227 -20.16 20.14 14.52
N GLY A 228 -19.34 20.53 15.50
CA GLY A 228 -19.79 21.07 16.79
C GLY A 228 -20.20 20.01 17.82
N ALA A 229 -19.86 18.73 17.60
CA ALA A 229 -20.17 17.68 18.56
C ALA A 229 -19.34 17.83 19.85
N PRO A 230 -19.91 17.60 21.05
CA PRO A 230 -19.16 17.63 22.30
C PRO A 230 -17.99 16.65 22.31
N LEU A 231 -16.83 17.08 22.81
CA LEU A 231 -15.58 16.31 22.78
C LEU A 231 -15.71 14.87 23.32
N PRO A 232 -16.36 14.60 24.48
CA PRO A 232 -16.53 13.23 24.95
C PRO A 232 -17.30 12.32 23.99
N ARG A 233 -18.36 12.85 23.37
CA ARG A 233 -19.18 12.12 22.39
C ARG A 233 -18.38 11.90 21.10
N ALA A 234 -17.69 12.93 20.62
CA ALA A 234 -16.83 12.86 19.44
C ALA A 234 -15.72 11.82 19.61
N LEU A 235 -15.07 11.81 20.78
CA LEU A 235 -14.01 10.87 21.13
C LEU A 235 -14.51 9.43 21.17
N ARG A 236 -15.65 9.19 21.83
CA ARG A 236 -16.29 7.87 21.90
C ARG A 236 -16.53 7.32 20.49
N LEU A 237 -17.12 8.10 19.61
CA LEU A 237 -17.42 7.68 18.25
C LEU A 237 -16.16 7.50 17.38
N ALA A 238 -15.14 8.34 17.57
CA ALA A 238 -13.86 8.23 16.87
C ALA A 238 -13.09 6.95 17.24
N ILE A 239 -13.19 6.50 18.50
CA ILE A 239 -12.59 5.22 18.93
C ILE A 239 -13.29 4.04 18.24
N HIS A 240 -14.62 4.09 18.13
CA HIS A 240 -15.40 3.02 17.48
C HIS A 240 -15.20 3.01 15.96
N SER A 241 -15.02 4.16 15.32
CA SER A 241 -14.79 4.28 13.87
C SER A 241 -13.43 3.75 13.42
N GLY A 242 -12.43 3.72 14.31
CA GLY A 242 -11.14 3.06 14.08
C GLY A 242 -11.28 1.56 13.82
N GLY A 243 -12.38 0.93 14.29
CA GLY A 243 -12.69 -0.48 14.03
C GLY A 243 -11.69 -1.48 14.59
N SER A 244 -10.76 -1.02 15.43
CA SER A 244 -9.72 -1.85 16.06
C SER A 244 -10.14 -2.23 17.48
N ALA A 245 -10.19 -3.54 17.73
CA ALA A 245 -10.42 -4.08 19.06
C ALA A 245 -9.27 -3.72 20.05
N VAL A 246 -8.08 -3.39 19.53
CA VAL A 246 -6.93 -2.90 20.30
C VAL A 246 -7.18 -1.49 20.85
N LEU A 247 -7.93 -0.64 20.13
CA LEU A 247 -8.23 0.73 20.56
C LEU A 247 -9.39 0.82 21.56
N ALA A 248 -10.28 -0.16 21.57
CA ALA A 248 -11.51 -0.12 22.39
C ALA A 248 -11.23 0.01 23.89
N GLY A 249 -10.26 -0.73 24.44
CA GLY A 249 -9.92 -0.67 25.87
C GLY A 249 -9.28 0.66 26.29
N PRO A 250 -8.10 1.00 25.75
CA PRO A 250 -7.43 2.28 25.99
C PRO A 250 -8.33 3.49 25.70
N GLY A 251 -9.12 3.41 24.64
CA GLY A 251 -10.04 4.47 24.22
C GLY A 251 -11.16 4.71 25.24
N GLN A 252 -11.75 3.66 25.81
CA GLN A 252 -12.83 3.83 26.78
C GLN A 252 -12.33 4.46 28.09
N ALA A 253 -11.13 4.10 28.54
CA ALA A 253 -10.47 4.76 29.66
C ALA A 253 -10.20 6.24 29.38
N MET A 254 -9.74 6.56 28.16
CA MET A 254 -9.52 7.94 27.73
C MET A 254 -10.83 8.76 27.72
N VAL A 255 -11.94 8.18 27.25
CA VAL A 255 -13.27 8.83 27.29
C VAL A 255 -13.67 9.15 28.72
N SER A 256 -13.55 8.20 29.66
CA SER A 256 -13.91 8.44 31.06
C SER A 256 -13.08 9.55 31.72
N GLN A 257 -11.79 9.67 31.36
CA GLN A 257 -10.93 10.74 31.88
C GLN A 257 -11.35 12.12 31.35
N VAL A 258 -11.64 12.22 30.06
CA VAL A 258 -12.10 13.48 29.45
C VAL A 258 -13.49 13.86 29.98
N GLU A 259 -14.38 12.89 30.24
CA GLU A 259 -15.67 13.13 30.89
C GLU A 259 -15.51 13.67 32.31
N SER A 260 -14.47 13.26 33.04
CA SER A 260 -14.11 13.81 34.36
C SER A 260 -13.37 15.16 34.32
N GLY A 261 -13.18 15.76 33.14
CA GLY A 261 -12.52 17.06 32.97
C GLY A 261 -10.99 17.02 32.85
N VAL A 262 -10.39 15.83 32.70
CA VAL A 262 -8.95 15.71 32.38
C VAL A 262 -8.72 16.17 30.94
N PRO A 263 -7.68 17.00 30.67
CA PRO A 263 -7.38 17.44 29.31
C PRO A 263 -7.07 16.24 28.40
N LEU A 264 -7.50 16.33 27.14
CA LEU A 264 -7.37 15.26 26.15
C LEU A 264 -5.91 14.84 25.97
N SER A 265 -4.99 15.81 25.93
CA SER A 265 -3.56 15.55 25.83
C SER A 265 -3.03 14.67 26.98
N ALA A 266 -3.46 14.92 28.23
CA ALA A 266 -3.06 14.09 29.38
C ALA A 266 -3.69 12.69 29.31
N ALA A 267 -4.96 12.60 28.89
CA ALA A 267 -5.64 11.33 28.73
C ALA A 267 -5.01 10.46 27.63
N MET A 268 -4.50 11.07 26.56
CA MET A 268 -3.75 10.40 25.50
C MET A 268 -2.35 9.97 25.95
N ALA A 269 -1.64 10.80 26.73
CA ALA A 269 -0.30 10.51 27.24
C ALA A 269 -0.24 9.24 28.11
N GLY A 270 -1.34 8.92 28.80
CA GLY A 270 -1.46 7.69 29.60
C GLY A 270 -1.54 6.40 28.78
N GLN A 271 -1.67 6.47 27.45
CA GLN A 271 -1.89 5.32 26.59
C GLN A 271 -0.72 5.09 25.62
N LYS A 272 -0.10 3.91 25.69
CA LYS A 272 1.05 3.51 24.83
C LYS A 272 0.74 3.43 23.32
N PHE A 273 -0.53 3.57 22.94
CA PHE A 273 -0.95 3.50 21.54
C PHE A 273 -0.63 4.79 20.77
N PHE A 274 -0.72 5.95 21.43
CA PHE A 274 -0.57 7.24 20.76
C PHE A 274 0.92 7.65 20.71
N PRO A 275 1.44 8.06 19.53
CA PRO A 275 2.79 8.59 19.43
C PRO A 275 2.94 9.90 20.21
N ASP A 276 4.10 10.12 20.82
CA ASP A 276 4.40 11.36 21.56
C ASP A 276 4.18 12.63 20.73
N GLU A 277 4.46 12.56 19.43
CA GLU A 277 4.23 13.66 18.48
C GLU A 277 2.75 14.05 18.41
N MET A 278 1.85 13.07 18.35
CA MET A 278 0.40 13.30 18.34
C MET A 278 -0.04 13.96 19.65
N VAL A 279 0.44 13.45 20.78
CA VAL A 279 0.11 13.97 22.12
C VAL A 279 0.56 15.43 22.27
N ARG A 280 1.77 15.76 21.81
CA ARG A 280 2.32 17.13 21.87
C ARG A 280 1.53 18.10 21.01
N THR A 281 1.17 17.71 19.79
CA THR A 281 0.37 18.55 18.90
C THR A 281 -1.01 18.82 19.49
N VAL A 282 -1.67 17.79 20.04
CA VAL A 282 -2.94 17.95 20.75
C VAL A 282 -2.78 18.86 21.98
N GLN A 283 -1.71 18.71 22.74
CA GLN A 283 -1.45 19.55 23.92
C GLN A 283 -1.29 21.04 23.57
N VAL A 284 -0.58 21.35 22.48
CA VAL A 284 -0.41 22.74 22.01
C VAL A 284 -1.75 23.30 21.53
N ALA A 285 -2.52 22.48 20.81
CA ALA A 285 -3.81 22.91 20.25
C ALA A 285 -4.90 23.10 21.32
N GLU A 286 -4.92 22.22 22.32
CA GLU A 286 -5.82 22.30 23.46
C GLU A 286 -5.63 23.60 24.25
N LYS A 287 -4.38 24.08 24.37
CA LYS A 287 -4.07 25.39 24.99
C LYS A 287 -4.46 26.59 24.13
N ARG A 288 -4.45 26.43 22.80
CA ARG A 288 -4.79 27.49 21.83
C ARG A 288 -6.28 27.55 21.50
N GLY A 289 -7.03 26.49 21.79
CA GLY A 289 -8.44 26.38 21.44
C GLY A 289 -8.70 25.96 19.99
N ASP A 290 -7.69 25.51 19.25
CA ASP A 290 -7.76 25.12 17.82
C ASP A 290 -7.67 23.58 17.62
N LEU A 291 -8.24 22.83 18.58
CA LEU A 291 -8.24 21.37 18.57
C LEU A 291 -8.81 20.74 17.28
N PRO A 292 -9.95 21.23 16.71
CA PRO A 292 -10.52 20.62 15.49
C PRO A 292 -9.57 20.71 14.29
N GLU A 293 -8.86 21.83 14.12
CA GLU A 293 -7.87 22.07 13.07
C GLU A 293 -6.63 21.20 13.28
N ALA A 294 -6.08 21.17 14.50
CA ALA A 294 -4.87 20.39 14.78
C ALA A 294 -5.08 18.88 14.61
N VAL A 295 -6.24 18.36 15.01
CA VAL A 295 -6.59 16.94 14.80
C VAL A 295 -6.82 16.65 13.31
N LEU A 296 -7.33 17.61 12.53
CA LEU A 296 -7.46 17.47 11.08
C LEU A 296 -6.09 17.40 10.40
N ASP A 297 -5.15 18.26 10.81
CA ASP A 297 -3.77 18.26 10.30
C ASP A 297 -3.05 16.94 10.63
N LEU A 298 -3.23 16.42 11.85
CA LEU A 298 -2.74 15.10 12.24
C LEU A 298 -3.36 14.00 11.37
N ALA A 299 -4.66 14.08 11.06
CA ALA A 299 -5.32 13.13 10.17
C ALA A 299 -4.69 13.13 8.77
N ASP A 300 -4.50 14.31 8.17
CA ASP A 300 -3.88 14.47 6.85
C ASP A 300 -2.43 13.93 6.84
N MET A 301 -1.66 14.20 7.90
CA MET A 301 -0.30 13.68 8.07
C MET A 301 -0.27 12.14 8.10
N TYR A 302 -1.05 11.51 8.99
CA TYR A 302 -1.07 10.04 9.11
C TYR A 302 -1.67 9.37 7.87
N GLU A 303 -2.58 10.02 7.16
CA GLU A 303 -3.06 9.55 5.86
C GLU A 303 -1.93 9.51 4.82
N GLN A 304 -1.13 10.57 4.72
CA GLN A 304 0.04 10.60 3.84
C GLN A 304 1.07 9.54 4.21
N GLU A 305 1.32 9.33 5.51
CA GLU A 305 2.19 8.26 5.98
C GLU A 305 1.64 6.87 5.64
N THR A 306 0.33 6.67 5.78
CA THR A 306 -0.34 5.42 5.39
C THR A 306 -0.19 5.17 3.90
N GLU A 307 -0.38 6.18 3.05
CA GLU A 307 -0.15 6.07 1.61
C GLU A 307 1.31 5.80 1.27
N TYR A 308 2.25 6.41 1.98
CA TYR A 308 3.68 6.17 1.81
C TYR A 308 4.03 4.72 2.18
N ALA A 309 3.62 4.25 3.36
CA ALA A 309 3.84 2.88 3.80
C ALA A 309 3.17 1.88 2.84
N ALA A 310 1.96 2.16 2.37
CA ALA A 310 1.26 1.34 1.37
C ALA A 310 1.97 1.35 0.00
N ARG A 311 2.63 2.44 -0.39
CA ARG A 311 3.48 2.50 -1.60
C ARG A 311 4.74 1.65 -1.43
N VAL A 312 5.39 1.71 -0.27
CA VAL A 312 6.56 0.88 0.05
C VAL A 312 6.18 -0.59 0.03
N LEU A 313 5.09 -0.97 0.72
CA LEU A 313 4.59 -2.34 0.74
C LEU A 313 4.31 -2.86 -0.68
N ARG A 314 3.69 -2.04 -1.55
CA ARG A 314 3.48 -2.34 -2.98
C ARG A 314 4.76 -2.53 -3.77
N GLY A 315 5.85 -1.84 -3.40
CA GLY A 315 7.15 -2.01 -4.04
C GLY A 315 7.92 -3.24 -3.55
N VAL A 316 7.74 -3.62 -2.28
CA VAL A 316 8.47 -4.74 -1.64
C VAL A 316 7.82 -6.10 -1.95
N LEU A 317 6.48 -6.19 -1.92
CA LEU A 317 5.70 -7.41 -2.18
C LEU A 317 6.18 -8.20 -3.44
N PRO A 318 6.36 -7.55 -4.60
CA PRO A 318 6.88 -8.23 -5.78
C PRO A 318 8.35 -8.64 -5.68
N GLY A 319 9.18 -7.82 -5.02
CA GLY A 319 10.59 -8.15 -4.79
C GLY A 319 10.73 -9.41 -3.93
N LEU A 320 9.89 -9.55 -2.91
CA LEU A 320 9.80 -10.76 -2.10
C LEU A 320 9.38 -11.97 -2.94
N ALA A 321 8.41 -11.81 -3.84
CA ALA A 321 8.01 -12.87 -4.77
C ALA A 321 9.16 -13.28 -5.69
N LEU A 322 9.95 -12.32 -6.19
CA LEU A 322 11.12 -12.62 -7.03
C LEU A 322 12.20 -13.39 -6.25
N VAL A 323 12.44 -13.04 -4.98
CA VAL A 323 13.38 -13.77 -4.11
C VAL A 323 12.97 -15.24 -3.94
N VAL A 324 11.67 -15.56 -4.00
CA VAL A 324 11.16 -16.93 -3.96
C VAL A 324 11.21 -17.59 -5.33
N VAL A 325 10.76 -16.91 -6.39
CA VAL A 325 10.64 -17.47 -7.74
C VAL A 325 12.00 -17.68 -8.41
N LEU A 326 12.97 -16.78 -8.21
CA LEU A 326 14.29 -16.87 -8.84
C LEU A 326 15.03 -18.17 -8.48
N PRO A 327 15.20 -18.57 -7.20
CA PRO A 327 15.81 -19.86 -6.87
C PRO A 327 14.93 -21.05 -7.29
N MET A 328 13.59 -20.91 -7.26
CA MET A 328 12.67 -21.92 -7.81
C MET A 328 12.98 -22.21 -9.28
N MET A 329 13.07 -21.17 -10.10
CA MET A 329 13.37 -21.29 -11.52
C MET A 329 14.81 -21.73 -11.76
N GLY A 330 15.75 -21.24 -10.95
CA GLY A 330 17.15 -21.68 -10.98
C GLY A 330 17.29 -23.18 -10.76
N LEU A 331 16.53 -23.74 -9.80
CA LEU A 331 16.50 -25.18 -9.56
C LEU A 331 16.01 -25.95 -10.78
N VAL A 332 14.94 -25.49 -11.45
CA VAL A 332 14.43 -26.12 -12.69
C VAL A 332 15.46 -26.08 -13.82
N VAL A 333 16.07 -24.91 -14.05
CA VAL A 333 17.06 -24.77 -15.11
C VAL A 333 18.27 -25.66 -14.84
N LEU A 334 18.76 -25.70 -13.60
CA LEU A 334 19.86 -26.56 -13.22
C LEU A 334 19.48 -28.04 -13.27
N SER A 335 18.25 -28.41 -12.92
CA SER A 335 17.79 -29.80 -12.97
C SER A 335 17.72 -30.31 -14.41
N VAL A 336 17.28 -29.47 -15.35
CA VAL A 336 17.23 -29.81 -16.78
C VAL A 336 18.62 -29.76 -17.42
N LEU A 337 19.47 -28.80 -17.06
CA LEU A 337 20.81 -28.64 -17.65
C LEU A 337 21.81 -29.68 -17.12
N SER A 338 21.65 -30.14 -15.87
CA SER A 338 22.62 -31.02 -15.23
C SER A 338 22.85 -32.35 -15.97
N PRO A 339 21.82 -33.06 -16.48
CA PRO A 339 21.99 -34.24 -17.34
C PRO A 339 22.90 -33.97 -18.54
N PHE A 340 22.71 -32.83 -19.23
CA PHE A 340 23.54 -32.47 -20.39
C PHE A 340 25.00 -32.24 -20.01
N LEU A 341 25.27 -31.64 -18.85
CA LEU A 341 26.64 -31.46 -18.36
C LEU A 341 27.32 -32.80 -18.07
N SER A 342 26.58 -33.78 -17.53
CA SER A 342 27.09 -35.14 -17.32
C SER A 342 27.41 -35.83 -18.63
N LEU A 343 26.52 -35.75 -19.62
CA LEU A 343 26.74 -36.31 -20.95
C LEU A 343 27.94 -35.68 -21.66
N PHE A 344 28.11 -34.36 -21.55
CA PHE A 344 29.25 -33.67 -22.12
C PHE A 344 30.57 -34.12 -21.48
N ARG A 345 30.62 -34.31 -20.16
CA ARG A 345 31.80 -34.85 -19.47
C ARG A 345 32.15 -36.27 -19.94
N VAL A 346 31.14 -37.13 -20.11
CA VAL A 346 31.35 -38.50 -20.62
C VAL A 346 31.84 -38.47 -22.06
N MET A 347 31.24 -37.67 -22.95
CA MET A 347 31.72 -37.52 -24.33
C MET A 347 33.15 -36.98 -24.42
N GLN A 348 33.55 -36.03 -23.57
CA GLN A 348 34.94 -35.56 -23.53
C GLN A 348 35.91 -36.64 -23.06
N SER A 349 35.48 -37.51 -22.13
CA SER A 349 36.29 -38.65 -21.69
C SER A 349 36.50 -39.70 -22.79
N ILE A 350 35.51 -39.85 -23.69
CA ILE A 350 35.55 -40.77 -24.83
C ILE A 350 36.25 -40.12 -26.04
N GLY A 351 36.14 -38.80 -26.20
CA GLY A 351 36.75 -38.02 -27.29
C GLY A 351 38.28 -37.86 -27.22
N SER A 352 38.94 -38.49 -26.24
CA SER A 352 40.38 -38.77 -26.29
C SER A 352 40.72 -39.96 -27.21
N GLY A 353 39.72 -40.63 -27.80
CA GLY A 353 39.90 -41.63 -28.84
C GLY A 353 38.66 -41.84 -29.71
N GLY A 354 38.57 -41.15 -30.86
CA GLY A 354 37.72 -41.53 -32.00
C GLY A 354 36.53 -40.59 -32.30
N GLY A 355 36.47 -40.12 -33.56
CA GLY A 355 35.52 -39.10 -34.07
C GLY A 355 34.06 -39.56 -34.27
N PRO A 356 33.17 -38.64 -34.72
CA PRO A 356 31.75 -38.64 -34.34
C PRO A 356 30.81 -39.16 -35.43
N GLN A 357 29.80 -39.95 -35.06
CA GLN A 357 28.52 -40.06 -35.77
C GLN A 357 27.37 -40.31 -34.79
N GLY A 358 26.41 -39.38 -34.72
CA GLY A 358 25.15 -39.56 -34.00
C GLY A 358 24.58 -38.29 -33.38
N GLY A 359 23.84 -37.51 -34.18
CA GLY A 359 23.08 -36.32 -33.75
C GLY A 359 23.90 -35.04 -33.76
N SER A 360 23.66 -34.14 -34.70
CA SER A 360 24.40 -32.87 -34.74
C SER A 360 24.14 -32.09 -33.44
N PRO A 361 25.17 -31.61 -32.72
CA PRO A 361 25.01 -30.84 -31.48
C PRO A 361 24.13 -29.58 -31.65
N THR A 362 23.89 -29.16 -32.89
CA THR A 362 22.99 -28.08 -33.27
C THR A 362 21.50 -28.39 -33.01
N ALA A 363 21.01 -29.61 -33.23
CA ALA A 363 19.59 -29.93 -33.06
C ALA A 363 19.17 -29.96 -31.57
N MET A 364 20.07 -30.44 -30.71
CA MET A 364 19.92 -30.44 -29.26
C MET A 364 20.07 -29.02 -28.69
N GLY A 365 21.00 -28.22 -29.20
CA GLY A 365 21.14 -26.82 -28.83
C GLY A 365 19.90 -25.98 -29.15
N ILE A 366 19.25 -26.24 -30.30
CA ILE A 366 18.04 -25.53 -30.74
C ILE A 366 16.83 -25.87 -29.84
N THR A 367 16.64 -27.14 -29.48
CA THR A 367 15.54 -27.52 -28.57
C THR A 367 15.73 -26.92 -27.18
N ILE A 368 16.95 -26.96 -26.62
CA ILE A 368 17.25 -26.33 -25.32
C ILE A 368 17.05 -24.80 -25.38
N ALA A 369 17.44 -24.15 -26.48
CA ALA A 369 17.23 -22.72 -26.68
C ALA A 369 15.74 -22.36 -26.76
N ILE A 370 14.92 -23.15 -27.46
CA ILE A 370 13.46 -22.95 -27.55
C ILE A 370 12.80 -23.01 -26.16
N TRP A 371 13.26 -23.90 -25.28
CA TRP A 371 12.76 -24.01 -23.90
C TRP A 371 13.30 -22.93 -22.96
N LEU A 372 14.48 -22.35 -23.22
CA LEU A 372 15.08 -21.28 -22.41
C LEU A 372 14.56 -19.88 -22.75
N ILE A 373 14.08 -19.64 -23.97
CA ILE A 373 13.59 -18.33 -24.42
C ILE A 373 12.43 -17.80 -23.54
N PRO A 374 11.38 -18.58 -23.20
CA PRO A 374 10.31 -18.13 -22.31
C PRO A 374 10.83 -17.75 -20.92
N ILE A 375 11.81 -18.49 -20.41
CA ILE A 375 12.43 -18.29 -19.09
C ILE A 375 13.27 -17.01 -19.09
N LEU A 376 14.08 -16.79 -20.13
CA LEU A 376 14.89 -15.57 -20.30
C LEU A 376 14.02 -14.33 -20.50
N VAL A 377 12.91 -14.44 -21.24
CA VAL A 377 11.93 -13.37 -21.41
C VAL A 377 11.28 -13.03 -20.06
N LEU A 378 10.86 -14.04 -19.28
CA LEU A 378 10.31 -13.86 -17.93
C LEU A 378 11.32 -13.22 -16.97
N ILE A 379 12.58 -13.65 -16.99
CA ILE A 379 13.65 -13.08 -16.16
C ILE A 379 13.93 -11.62 -16.57
N ARG A 380 14.04 -11.32 -17.86
CA ARG A 380 14.27 -9.96 -18.37
C ARG A 380 13.10 -9.03 -18.05
N MET A 381 11.88 -9.52 -18.17
CA MET A 381 10.65 -8.79 -17.85
C MET A 381 10.50 -8.56 -16.33
N ALA A 382 10.92 -9.53 -15.50
CA ALA A 382 10.99 -9.36 -14.05
C ALA A 382 12.08 -8.36 -13.62
N LEU A 383 13.26 -8.39 -14.26
CA LEU A 383 14.37 -7.46 -14.02
C LEU A 383 14.04 -6.03 -14.48
N SER A 384 13.37 -5.86 -15.62
CA SER A 384 12.93 -4.54 -16.09
C SER A 384 11.89 -3.92 -15.15
N TRP A 385 11.05 -4.75 -14.53
CA TRP A 385 10.02 -4.32 -13.59
C TRP A 385 10.56 -4.01 -12.19
N ALA A 386 11.57 -4.75 -11.71
CA ALA A 386 12.23 -4.51 -10.43
C ALA A 386 13.05 -3.20 -10.39
N GLY A 387 13.46 -2.69 -11.55
CA GLY A 387 14.37 -1.55 -11.71
C GLY A 387 13.72 -0.17 -11.74
N GLY A 388 13.00 0.24 -10.69
CA GLY A 388 12.79 1.69 -10.48
C GLY A 388 14.12 2.31 -10.07
N HIS A 389 14.83 2.98 -10.98
CA HIS A 389 16.21 3.45 -10.75
C HIS A 389 16.35 4.12 -9.36
N PRO A 390 17.20 3.59 -8.45
CA PRO A 390 17.29 4.08 -7.07
C PRO A 390 17.59 5.58 -6.99
N HIS A 391 18.32 6.10 -7.98
CA HIS A 391 18.60 7.52 -8.17
C HIS A 391 17.36 8.38 -8.42
N GLN A 392 16.37 7.90 -9.18
CA GLN A 392 15.14 8.66 -9.44
C GLN A 392 14.26 8.76 -8.20
N ARG A 393 14.18 7.68 -7.40
CA ARG A 393 13.44 7.69 -6.12
C ARG A 393 14.08 8.63 -5.11
N ALA A 394 15.41 8.62 -5.02
CA ALA A 394 16.17 9.52 -4.16
C ALA A 394 16.02 10.98 -4.61
N ARG A 395 16.11 11.26 -5.92
CA ARG A 395 15.87 12.61 -6.47
C ARG A 395 14.47 13.11 -6.11
N GLY A 396 13.43 12.34 -6.40
CA GLY A 396 12.04 12.72 -6.10
C GLY A 396 11.75 12.88 -4.60
N PHE A 397 12.49 12.22 -3.70
CA PHE A 397 12.43 12.49 -2.26
C PHE A 397 13.04 13.85 -1.91
N VAL A 398 14.24 14.14 -2.42
CA VAL A 398 14.95 15.41 -2.20
C VAL A 398 14.16 16.59 -2.76
N THR A 399 13.67 16.48 -4.00
CA THR A 399 12.88 17.52 -4.67
C THR A 399 11.58 17.82 -3.91
N ARG A 400 10.95 16.80 -3.31
CA ARG A 400 9.72 17.00 -2.51
C ARG A 400 9.97 17.75 -1.22
N HIS A 401 11.01 17.37 -0.50
CA HIS A 401 11.33 18.03 0.77
C HIS A 401 11.80 19.47 0.55
N LEU A 402 12.63 19.73 -0.47
CA LEU A 402 13.06 21.09 -0.83
C LEU A 402 11.90 21.99 -1.27
N ALA A 403 10.93 21.46 -2.02
CA ALA A 403 9.74 22.22 -2.40
C ALA A 403 8.88 22.61 -1.18
N PHE A 404 8.72 21.71 -0.21
CA PHE A 404 7.95 21.97 1.00
C PHE A 404 8.59 23.10 1.83
N VAL A 405 9.91 23.01 2.02
CA VAL A 405 10.70 23.96 2.81
C VAL A 405 10.71 25.34 2.17
N THR A 406 10.99 25.41 0.86
CA THR A 406 11.01 26.68 0.11
C THR A 406 9.64 27.35 0.03
N ARG A 407 8.55 26.59 -0.09
CA ARG A 407 7.18 27.15 -0.05
C ARG A 407 6.78 27.74 1.28
N ARG A 408 7.28 27.17 2.38
CA ARG A 408 6.98 27.63 3.75
C ARG A 408 7.99 28.68 4.23
N ASN A 409 8.87 29.14 3.35
CA ASN A 409 9.94 30.10 3.64
C ASN A 409 10.82 29.65 4.83
N LEU A 410 10.97 28.33 4.99
CA LEU A 410 11.78 27.73 6.05
C LEU A 410 13.27 27.78 5.68
N PRO A 411 14.17 27.90 6.67
CA PRO A 411 15.61 27.92 6.41
C PRO A 411 16.08 26.61 5.76
N LEU A 412 16.84 26.72 4.67
CA LEU A 412 17.33 25.59 3.87
C LEU A 412 18.33 24.71 4.62
N GLY A 413 19.11 25.27 5.56
CA GLY A 413 20.11 24.54 6.33
C GLY A 413 19.52 23.38 7.15
N PRO A 414 18.62 23.64 8.12
CA PRO A 414 17.97 22.60 8.91
C PRO A 414 17.25 21.55 8.07
N ALA A 415 16.58 21.98 6.99
CA ALA A 415 15.90 21.10 6.06
C ALA A 415 16.85 20.11 5.34
N LEU A 416 18.03 20.58 4.92
CA LEU A 416 19.05 19.73 4.31
C LEU A 416 19.65 18.75 5.31
N GLN A 417 19.75 19.12 6.59
CA GLN A 417 20.17 18.23 7.68
C GLN A 417 19.14 17.12 7.92
N THR A 418 17.85 17.45 7.97
CA THR A 418 16.76 16.47 8.06
C THR A 418 16.74 15.55 6.85
N LEU A 419 16.97 16.09 5.64
CA LEU A 419 17.13 15.32 4.40
C LEU A 419 18.27 14.30 4.48
N ALA A 420 19.42 14.69 5.04
CA ALA A 420 20.58 13.82 5.18
C ALA A 420 20.36 12.68 6.19
N GLN A 421 19.53 12.90 7.22
CA GLN A 421 19.21 11.89 8.25
C GLN A 421 18.05 10.97 7.83
N ALA A 422 16.97 11.55 7.28
CA ALA A 422 15.76 10.85 6.88
C ALA A 422 15.83 10.25 5.45
N GLY A 423 16.83 10.64 4.65
CA GLY A 423 16.99 10.17 3.28
C GLY A 423 17.37 8.67 3.15
N PRO A 424 17.21 8.09 1.95
CA PRO A 424 17.52 6.68 1.69
C PRO A 424 18.97 6.34 2.02
N VAL A 425 19.21 5.20 2.69
CA VAL A 425 20.54 4.79 3.21
C VAL A 425 21.62 4.82 2.13
N ALA A 426 21.29 4.37 0.91
CA ALA A 426 22.20 4.34 -0.24
C ALA A 426 22.73 5.72 -0.68
N PHE A 427 22.05 6.82 -0.31
CA PHE A 427 22.33 8.18 -0.77
C PHE A 427 22.76 9.13 0.36
N ARG A 428 22.77 8.68 1.62
CA ARG A 428 23.08 9.50 2.79
C ARG A 428 24.42 10.22 2.70
N TRP A 429 25.46 9.55 2.18
CA TRP A 429 26.78 10.17 2.01
C TRP A 429 26.76 11.32 1.00
N GLN A 430 26.04 11.15 -0.11
CA GLN A 430 25.90 12.19 -1.15
C GLN A 430 25.10 13.39 -0.64
N LEU A 431 24.04 13.14 0.15
CA LEU A 431 23.23 14.19 0.78
C LEU A 431 23.99 14.94 1.88
N LYS A 432 24.79 14.24 2.70
CA LYS A 432 25.67 14.88 3.70
C LYS A 432 26.71 15.80 3.05
N LYS A 433 27.34 15.36 1.96
CA LYS A 433 28.28 16.19 1.20
C LYS A 433 27.62 17.38 0.51
N LEU A 434 26.42 17.19 -0.03
CA LEU A 434 25.63 18.29 -0.59
C LEU A 434 25.32 19.34 0.49
N PHE A 435 24.89 18.91 1.68
CA PHE A 435 24.67 19.80 2.81
C PHE A 435 25.93 20.59 3.19
N SER A 436 27.07 19.91 3.38
CA SER A 436 28.33 20.59 3.77
C SER A 436 28.76 21.66 2.76
N HIS A 437 28.45 21.48 1.47
CA HIS A 437 28.76 22.48 0.45
C HIS A 437 27.85 23.70 0.50
N VAL A 438 26.56 23.49 0.77
CA VAL A 438 25.58 24.59 0.91
C VAL A 438 25.82 25.37 2.21
N GLU A 439 26.15 24.67 3.30
CA GLU A 439 26.51 25.30 4.58
C GLU A 439 27.81 26.11 4.49
N ALA A 440 28.76 25.66 3.65
CA ALA A 440 29.96 26.43 3.31
C ALA A 440 29.70 27.64 2.37
N GLY A 441 28.44 27.98 2.10
CA GLY A 441 28.04 29.15 1.32
C GLY A 441 28.03 28.96 -0.20
N GLN A 442 28.17 27.73 -0.71
CA GLN A 442 28.06 27.48 -2.15
C GLN A 442 26.59 27.51 -2.61
N PRO A 443 26.29 28.07 -3.81
CA PRO A 443 24.96 27.99 -4.40
C PRO A 443 24.49 26.53 -4.54
N LEU A 444 23.21 26.27 -4.27
CA LEU A 444 22.61 24.93 -4.26
C LEU A 444 22.77 24.23 -5.61
N ALA A 445 22.62 24.94 -6.72
CA ALA A 445 22.83 24.38 -8.06
C ALA A 445 24.29 23.97 -8.29
N CYS A 446 25.25 24.69 -7.70
CA CYS A 446 26.66 24.33 -7.77
C CYS A 446 26.97 23.10 -6.90
N ALA A 447 26.38 23.01 -5.71
CA ALA A 447 26.49 21.83 -4.87
C ALA A 447 25.83 20.58 -5.50
N MET A 448 24.70 20.75 -6.20
CA MET A 448 23.99 19.67 -6.89
C MET A 448 24.72 19.15 -8.12
N SER A 449 25.45 20.00 -8.86
CA SER A 449 26.17 19.60 -10.09
C SER A 449 27.25 18.53 -9.83
N ARG A 450 27.77 18.44 -8.61
CA ARG A 450 28.76 17.44 -8.17
C ARG A 450 28.21 16.01 -8.11
N PHE A 451 26.89 15.83 -8.18
CA PHE A 451 26.24 14.52 -8.12
C PHE A 451 25.37 14.26 -9.36
N PRO A 452 25.97 14.15 -10.58
CA PRO A 452 25.22 14.08 -11.84
C PRO A 452 24.30 12.85 -11.99
N ARG A 453 24.62 11.75 -11.28
CA ARG A 453 23.76 10.56 -11.22
C ARG A 453 22.47 10.80 -10.44
N LEU A 454 22.50 11.68 -9.43
CA LEU A 454 21.34 12.03 -8.62
C LEU A 454 20.61 13.25 -9.21
N PHE A 455 21.34 14.27 -9.67
CA PHE A 455 20.83 15.50 -10.26
C PHE A 455 21.33 15.66 -11.70
N PRO A 456 20.53 15.27 -12.72
CA PRO A 456 20.92 15.42 -14.11
C PRO A 456 21.15 16.89 -14.50
N PRO A 457 21.91 17.16 -15.59
CA PRO A 457 22.22 18.52 -16.02
C PRO A 457 20.99 19.41 -16.21
N ALA A 458 19.91 18.90 -16.80
CA ALA A 458 18.65 19.63 -16.97
C ALA A 458 18.01 20.04 -15.63
N TYR A 459 18.08 19.15 -14.62
CA TYR A 459 17.58 19.42 -13.27
C TYR A 459 18.39 20.56 -12.62
N VAL A 460 19.72 20.48 -12.70
CA VAL A 460 20.63 21.49 -12.14
C VAL A 460 20.44 22.85 -12.82
N SER A 461 20.23 22.88 -14.14
CA SER A 461 19.96 24.11 -14.88
C SER A 461 18.66 24.79 -14.44
N MET A 462 17.60 24.01 -14.20
CA MET A 462 16.34 24.55 -13.67
C MET A 462 16.52 25.12 -12.26
N VAL A 463 17.22 24.40 -11.38
CA VAL A 463 17.51 24.88 -10.01
C VAL A 463 18.36 26.16 -10.06
N ARG A 464 19.38 26.23 -10.93
CA ARG A 464 20.19 27.43 -11.13
C ARG A 464 19.34 28.64 -11.53
N ALA A 465 18.44 28.46 -12.49
CA ALA A 465 17.52 29.52 -12.90
C ALA A 465 16.57 29.94 -11.75
N GLY A 466 16.16 29.00 -10.90
CA GLY A 466 15.37 29.27 -9.70
C GLY A 466 16.13 30.03 -8.62
N GLU A 467 17.40 29.70 -8.38
CA GLU A 467 18.26 30.41 -7.43
C GLU A 467 18.52 31.86 -7.85
N THR A 468 18.87 32.07 -9.13
CA THR A 468 19.17 33.42 -9.65
C THR A 468 17.95 34.33 -9.63
N ASN A 469 16.75 33.79 -9.90
CA ASN A 469 15.50 34.54 -9.96
C ASN A 469 14.73 34.55 -8.63
N GLY A 470 15.29 34.01 -7.54
CA GLY A 470 14.61 33.93 -6.23
C GLY A 470 13.33 33.10 -6.22
N ASN A 471 13.13 32.22 -7.21
CA ASN A 471 11.89 31.46 -7.41
C ASN A 471 12.11 29.93 -7.33
N LEU A 472 12.91 29.51 -6.34
CA LEU A 472 13.19 28.10 -6.08
C LEU A 472 11.91 27.28 -5.81
N ALA A 473 10.93 27.86 -5.15
CA ALA A 473 9.68 27.18 -4.79
C ALA A 473 8.89 26.73 -6.04
N ALA A 474 8.71 27.60 -7.04
CA ALA A 474 8.01 27.23 -8.28
C ALA A 474 8.83 26.26 -9.14
N VAL A 475 10.16 26.38 -9.12
CA VAL A 475 11.06 25.47 -9.83
C VAL A 475 10.98 24.06 -9.26
N PHE A 476 11.06 23.88 -7.94
CA PHE A 476 10.94 22.56 -7.33
C PHE A 476 9.56 21.94 -7.53
N GLN A 477 8.49 22.74 -7.57
CA GLN A 477 7.16 22.26 -7.94
C GLN A 477 7.11 21.75 -9.38
N LYS A 478 7.68 22.50 -10.34
CA LYS A 478 7.75 22.04 -11.74
C LYS A 478 8.58 20.75 -11.87
N LEU A 479 9.68 20.64 -11.12
CA LEU A 479 10.53 19.46 -11.10
C LEU A 479 9.83 18.23 -10.50
N GLN A 480 8.97 18.40 -9.49
CA GLN A 480 8.13 17.29 -8.99
C GLN A 480 7.22 16.74 -10.09
N THR A 481 6.50 17.62 -10.78
CA THR A 481 5.59 17.21 -11.85
C THR A 481 6.34 16.55 -13.01
N TYR A 482 7.53 17.05 -13.34
CA TYR A 482 8.39 16.48 -14.38
C TYR A 482 8.90 15.08 -14.00
N ASP A 483 9.45 14.89 -12.81
CA ASP A 483 9.90 13.57 -12.36
C ASP A 483 8.75 12.56 -12.31
N GLU A 484 7.55 12.98 -11.90
CA GLU A 484 6.35 12.14 -11.94
C GLU A 484 5.88 11.81 -13.37
N ALA A 485 6.04 12.73 -14.32
CA ALA A 485 5.73 12.50 -15.73
C ALA A 485 6.72 11.52 -16.37
N VAL A 486 8.01 11.65 -16.10
CA VAL A 486 9.06 10.74 -16.60
C VAL A 486 8.87 9.33 -16.04
N ILE A 487 8.59 9.19 -14.75
CA ILE A 487 8.32 7.87 -14.13
C ILE A 487 7.08 7.22 -14.76
N ARG A 488 6.01 8.01 -15.02
CA ARG A 488 4.80 7.51 -15.70
C ARG A 488 5.08 7.07 -17.14
N PHE A 489 5.88 7.82 -17.88
CA PHE A 489 6.25 7.51 -19.25
C PHE A 489 7.11 6.25 -19.34
N GLN A 490 8.14 6.13 -18.50
CA GLN A 490 8.98 4.93 -18.43
C GLN A 490 8.18 3.68 -18.07
N ARG A 491 7.21 3.79 -17.14
CA ARG A 491 6.30 2.70 -16.82
C ARG A 491 5.39 2.31 -17.98
N ARG A 492 4.93 3.27 -18.80
CA ARG A 492 4.14 2.97 -20.00
C ARG A 492 4.97 2.25 -21.05
N LEU A 493 6.20 2.72 -21.29
CA LEU A 493 7.11 2.07 -22.25
C LEU A 493 7.48 0.64 -21.84
N ALA A 494 7.70 0.41 -20.55
CA ALA A 494 7.98 -0.93 -20.02
C ALA A 494 6.76 -1.87 -19.99
N LEU A 495 5.55 -1.36 -20.25
CA LEU A 495 4.34 -2.17 -20.41
C LEU A 495 4.02 -2.45 -21.89
N THR A 496 4.57 -1.67 -22.82
CA THR A 496 4.37 -1.81 -24.27
C THR A 496 5.48 -2.59 -24.98
N LEU A 497 6.63 -2.75 -24.33
CA LEU A 497 7.77 -3.58 -24.73
C LEU A 497 7.84 -4.81 -23.83
#